data_AF-A0A2V6YG00-F1
#
_entry.id   AF-A0A2V6YG00-F1
#
_cell.length_a   1.000
_cell.length_b   1.000
_cell.length_c   1.000
_cell.angle_alpha   90.00
_cell.angle_beta   90.00
_cell.angle_gamma   90.00
#
_symmetry.space_group_name_H-M   'P 1'
#
loop_
_entity.id
_entity.type
_entity.pdbx_description
1 polymer ?
#
loop_
_entity_poly.entity_id
_entity_poly.type
_entity_poly.pdbx_seq_one_letter_code
_entity_poly.pdbx_strand_id
1 'polypeptide(L)'
;MTAPAAPPRSIRLVFTGEWTAPGSHGLLGGDPRLRTLRKVLVSYPDVRHILPDRISLEASADSRTLDTVARFLERQHWLVKSVAVE
;
A
#
# COMPACT_ATOMS: atom_id res chain seq x y z
N MET A 1 -17.87 -26.01 8.74
CA MET A 1 -16.95 -25.31 9.66
C MET A 1 -16.32 -24.19 8.87
N THR A 2 -16.82 -22.97 9.03
CA THR A 2 -16.25 -21.79 8.37
C THR A 2 -14.95 -21.44 9.10
N ALA A 3 -13.81 -21.52 8.43
CA ALA A 3 -12.54 -21.05 8.99
C ALA A 3 -12.72 -19.59 9.46
N PRO A 4 -12.09 -19.16 10.57
CA PRO A 4 -12.09 -17.75 10.92
C PRO A 4 -11.58 -16.98 9.70
N ALA A 5 -12.36 -16.00 9.24
CA ALA A 5 -11.93 -15.13 8.16
C ALA A 5 -10.61 -14.50 8.63
N ALA A 6 -9.51 -14.84 7.96
CA ALA A 6 -8.24 -14.20 8.22
C ALA A 6 -8.47 -12.68 8.15
N PRO A 7 -7.94 -11.90 9.11
CA PRO A 7 -8.16 -10.47 9.13
C PRO A 7 -7.79 -9.89 7.76
N PRO A 8 -8.60 -8.96 7.22
CA PRO A 8 -8.28 -8.32 5.94
C PRO A 8 -6.86 -7.77 6.05
N ARG A 9 -5.95 -8.17 5.16
CA ARG A 9 -4.56 -7.72 5.20
C ARG A 9 -4.44 -6.48 4.36
N SER A 10 -4.44 -5.32 5.00
CA SER A 10 -4.34 -4.06 4.28
C SER A 10 -3.32 -3.12 4.88
N ILE A 11 -2.77 -2.25 4.04
CA ILE A 11 -1.86 -1.20 4.42
C ILE A 11 -2.51 0.12 4.01
N ARG A 12 -2.77 0.97 4.99
CA ARG A 12 -3.26 2.34 4.79
C ARG A 12 -2.09 3.33 4.81
N LEU A 13 -2.12 4.27 3.88
CA LEU A 13 -1.11 5.31 3.72
C LEU A 13 -1.68 6.67 4.10
N VAL A 14 -0.93 7.42 4.89
CA VAL A 14 -1.15 8.84 5.10
C VAL A 14 -0.09 9.56 4.30
N PHE A 15 -0.50 10.37 3.33
CA PHE A 15 0.40 11.07 2.42
C PHE A 15 1.00 12.35 3.01
N THR A 16 2.16 12.76 2.50
CA THR A 16 2.71 14.10 2.74
C THR A 16 1.96 15.14 1.88
N GLY A 17 1.96 16.40 2.33
CA GLY A 17 0.99 17.42 1.88
C GLY A 17 0.85 17.61 0.37
N GLU A 18 1.94 17.48 -0.40
CA GLU A 18 1.93 17.60 -1.87
C GLU A 18 1.11 16.51 -2.57
N TRP A 19 0.90 15.36 -1.91
CA TRP A 19 0.14 14.19 -2.42
C TRP A 19 -1.26 14.07 -1.80
N THR A 20 -1.66 15.05 -0.98
CA THR A 20 -3.03 15.18 -0.44
C THR A 20 -3.87 16.24 -1.16
N ALA A 21 -3.29 16.92 -2.14
CA ALA A 21 -3.96 17.99 -2.86
C ALA A 21 -5.20 17.47 -3.63
N PRO A 22 -6.25 18.29 -3.80
CA PRO A 22 -7.36 17.93 -4.68
C PRO A 22 -6.85 17.55 -6.08
N GLY A 23 -7.15 16.33 -6.52
CA GLY A 23 -6.68 15.78 -7.80
C GLY A 23 -5.34 15.04 -7.75
N SER A 24 -4.60 15.04 -6.63
CA SER A 24 -3.51 14.09 -6.43
C SER A 24 -4.14 12.73 -6.10
N HIS A 25 -4.25 11.86 -7.11
CA HIS A 25 -4.88 10.54 -6.99
C HIS A 25 -4.09 9.54 -6.12
N GLY A 26 -3.36 10.01 -5.10
CA GLY A 26 -2.51 9.22 -4.21
C GLY A 26 -1.55 8.33 -4.99
N LEU A 27 -1.47 7.05 -4.64
CA LEU A 27 -0.69 6.03 -5.36
C LEU A 27 -1.01 5.94 -6.86
N LEU A 28 -2.22 6.33 -7.27
CA LEU A 28 -2.69 6.24 -8.65
C LEU A 28 -2.37 7.49 -9.47
N GLY A 29 -1.73 8.50 -8.88
CA GLY A 29 -1.33 9.74 -9.55
C GLY A 29 -0.43 9.55 -10.78
N GLY A 30 -0.37 10.57 -11.64
CA GLY A 30 0.38 10.56 -12.89
C GLY A 30 1.91 10.64 -12.75
N ASP A 31 2.42 10.94 -11.55
CA ASP A 31 3.84 11.14 -11.30
C ASP A 31 4.68 9.88 -11.64
N PRO A 32 5.84 10.04 -12.33
CA PRO A 32 6.72 8.91 -12.68
C PRO A 32 7.23 8.09 -11.49
N ARG A 33 7.46 8.70 -10.32
CA ARG A 33 7.87 8.01 -9.09
C ARG A 33 6.75 7.12 -8.59
N LEU A 34 5.51 7.59 -8.60
CA LEU A 34 4.34 6.78 -8.26
C LEU A 34 4.13 5.63 -9.26
N ARG A 35 4.40 5.85 -10.55
CA ARG A 35 4.38 4.78 -11.55
C ARG A 35 5.41 3.70 -11.24
N THR A 36 6.62 4.09 -10.86
CA THR A 36 7.69 3.15 -10.46
C THR A 36 7.32 2.41 -9.19
N LEU A 37 6.80 3.12 -8.18
CA LEU A 37 6.33 2.52 -6.94
C LEU A 37 5.25 1.46 -7.19
N ARG A 38 4.24 1.77 -8.02
CA ARG A 38 3.20 0.82 -8.41
C ARG A 38 3.78 -0.42 -9.08
N LYS A 39 4.76 -0.27 -9.99
CA LYS A 39 5.43 -1.42 -10.62
C LYS A 39 6.12 -2.33 -9.61
N VAL A 40 6.75 -1.75 -8.58
CA VAL A 40 7.35 -2.52 -7.49
C VAL A 40 6.26 -3.20 -6.64
N LEU A 41 5.17 -2.49 -6.31
CA LEU A 41 4.08 -3.06 -5.51
C LEU A 41 3.40 -4.24 -6.20
N VAL A 42 3.14 -4.15 -7.52
CA VAL A 42 2.54 -5.27 -8.27
C VAL A 42 3.52 -6.43 -8.53
N SER A 43 4.80 -6.28 -8.19
CA SER A 43 5.77 -7.39 -8.23
C SER A 43 5.65 -8.32 -7.02
N TYR A 44 4.99 -7.88 -5.95
CA TYR A 44 4.63 -8.75 -4.83
C TYR A 44 3.39 -9.56 -5.23
N PRO A 45 3.48 -10.90 -5.32
CA PRO A 45 2.37 -11.73 -5.79
C PRO A 45 1.16 -11.67 -4.86
N ASP A 46 1.40 -11.35 -3.58
CA ASP A 46 0.37 -11.22 -2.55
C ASP A 46 -0.39 -9.89 -2.65
N VAL A 47 0.03 -8.92 -3.46
CA VAL A 47 -0.69 -7.65 -3.62
C VAL A 47 -1.87 -7.84 -4.55
N ARG A 48 -3.07 -7.66 -4.00
CA ARG A 48 -4.35 -7.90 -4.69
C ARG A 48 -4.91 -6.64 -5.34
N HIS A 49 -5.00 -5.56 -4.57
CA HIS A 49 -5.58 -4.28 -5.05
C HIS A 49 -4.78 -3.09 -4.55
N ILE A 50 -4.64 -2.07 -5.41
CA ILE A 50 -4.05 -0.79 -5.06
C ILE A 50 -5.12 0.29 -5.27
N LEU A 51 -5.47 0.97 -4.18
CA LEU A 51 -6.32 2.15 -4.12
C LEU A 51 -5.46 3.40 -3.92
N PRO A 52 -6.02 4.62 -4.05
CA PRO A 52 -5.26 5.86 -3.86
C PRO A 52 -4.46 5.91 -2.56
N ASP A 53 -5.03 5.47 -1.44
CA ASP A 53 -4.43 5.55 -0.10
C ASP A 53 -4.31 4.18 0.61
N ARG A 54 -4.57 3.09 -0.10
CA ARG A 54 -4.62 1.74 0.48
C ARG A 54 -4.08 0.68 -0.45
N ILE A 55 -3.40 -0.31 0.12
CA ILE A 55 -2.96 -1.52 -0.56
C ILE A 55 -3.58 -2.71 0.14
N SER A 56 -4.30 -3.55 -0.60
CA SER A 56 -4.87 -4.80 -0.09
C SER A 56 -4.02 -5.97 -0.54
N LEU A 57 -3.71 -6.87 0.39
CA LEU A 57 -3.04 -8.12 0.11
C LEU A 57 -4.04 -9.28 0.12
N GLU A 58 -3.65 -10.41 -0.46
CA GLU A 58 -4.40 -11.66 -0.33
C GLU A 58 -4.56 -12.06 1.13
N ALA A 59 -5.71 -12.66 1.46
CA ALA A 59 -5.98 -13.09 2.83
C ALA A 59 -4.97 -14.14 3.33
N SER A 60 -4.41 -14.92 2.39
CA SER A 60 -3.38 -15.94 2.63
C SER A 60 -1.95 -15.40 2.63
N ALA A 61 -1.73 -14.11 2.36
CA ALA A 61 -0.39 -13.52 2.36
C ALA A 61 0.31 -13.76 3.70
N ASP A 62 1.63 -13.90 3.74
CA ASP A 62 2.36 -14.03 5.01
C ASP A 62 2.41 -12.66 5.74
N SER A 63 2.39 -12.67 7.08
CA SER A 63 2.58 -11.46 7.89
C SER A 63 3.95 -10.84 7.63
N ARG A 64 4.96 -11.67 7.32
CA ARG A 64 6.27 -11.17 6.90
C ARG A 64 6.21 -10.39 5.59
N THR A 65 5.38 -10.80 4.63
CA THR A 65 5.18 -10.04 3.39
C THR A 65 4.54 -8.69 3.69
N LEU A 66 3.49 -8.69 4.53
CA LEU A 66 2.79 -7.48 4.95
C LEU A 66 3.76 -6.48 5.61
N ASP A 67 4.58 -6.93 6.56
CA ASP A 67 5.61 -6.12 7.21
C ASP A 67 6.67 -5.61 6.23
N THR A 68 7.08 -6.45 5.27
CA THR A 68 8.07 -6.07 4.26
C THR A 68 7.55 -4.95 3.37
N VAL A 69 6.31 -5.07 2.91
CA VAL A 69 5.65 -4.04 2.08
C VAL A 69 5.43 -2.77 2.90
N ALA A 70 4.96 -2.88 4.15
CA ALA A 70 4.79 -1.73 5.05
C ALA A 70 6.10 -0.98 5.26
N ARG A 71 7.18 -1.67 5.64
CA ARG A 71 8.52 -1.08 5.81
C ARG A 71 9.07 -0.48 4.52
N PHE A 72 8.78 -1.08 3.37
CA PHE A 72 9.16 -0.52 2.07
C PHE A 72 8.45 0.82 1.81
N LEU A 73 7.16 0.92 2.14
CA LEU A 73 6.37 2.13 2.01
C LEU A 73 6.79 3.21 3.00
N GLU A 74 7.08 2.84 4.25
CA GLU A 74 7.59 3.76 5.28
C GLU A 74 8.89 4.45 4.86
N ARG A 75 9.78 3.74 4.15
CA ARG A 75 11.02 4.33 3.60
C ARG A 75 10.77 5.36 2.50
N GLN A 76 9.57 5.43 1.94
CA GLN A 76 9.19 6.44 0.94
C GLN A 76 8.78 7.75 1.62
N HIS A 77 9.68 8.35 2.41
CA HIS A 77 9.42 9.59 3.16
C HIS A 77 9.03 10.78 2.28
N TRP A 78 9.36 10.74 0.99
CA TRP A 78 8.94 11.72 0.00
C TRP A 78 7.43 11.63 -0.29
N LEU A 79 6.79 10.48 -0.05
CA LEU A 79 5.40 10.20 -0.37
C LEU A 79 4.51 10.13 0.88
N VAL A 80 4.95 9.38 1.89
CA VAL A 80 4.11 9.04 3.04
C VAL A 80 4.58 9.75 4.31
N LYS A 81 3.61 10.26 5.07
CA LYS A 81 3.77 10.74 6.43
C LYS A 81 3.76 9.58 7.42
N SER A 82 2.87 8.61 7.22
CA SER A 82 2.78 7.40 8.05
C SER A 82 2.13 6.25 7.30
N VAL A 83 2.37 5.04 7.79
CA VAL A 83 1.81 3.79 7.27
C VAL A 83 1.14 3.05 8.43
N ALA A 84 -0.03 2.46 8.19
CA ALA A 84 -0.74 1.66 9.18
C ALA A 84 -1.13 0.31 8.57
N VAL A 85 -0.86 -0.77 9.30
CA VAL A 85 -1.34 -2.11 8.94
C VAL A 85 -2.72 -2.30 9.59
N GLU A 86 -3.70 -2.65 8.77
CA GLU A 86 -5.11 -2.91 9.12
C GLU A 86 -5.46 -4.36 8.84
#